data_AF-A0A8C4L666-F1
#
_entry.id   AF-A0A8C4L666-F1
#
_cell.length_a   1.000
_cell.length_b   1.000
_cell.length_c   1.000
_cell.angle_alpha   90.00
_cell.angle_beta   90.00
_cell.angle_gamma   90.00
#
_symmetry.space_group_name_H-M   'P 1'
#
loop_
_entity.id
_entity.type
_entity.pdbx_description
1 polymer ?
#
loop_
_entity_poly.entity_id
_entity_poly.type
_entity_poly.pdbx_seq_one_letter_code
_entity_poly.pdbx_strand_id
1 'polypeptide(L)'
;MGRLSGRLEAHSCMTRIAGAGPGRFERILLVLPLLKMGSPMQRAALLSLSLILLLWSQRPGVQGQEFQFGSCRVEGVVLQELWAAFRAVKDVVQAQDNITGVRLLRKEVLQNVSDAESCYLIQALLKFYLDTVFKNYHGKAAEFRILKSFSTLANNFIAITSRLRPSQENEMFSISESARRRFLLFQREFKQLDVEAALTKAFGEVDILLTWMEKFYQP
;
A
#
# COMPACT_ATOMS: atom_id res chain seq x y z
N MET A 1 13.67 -57.97 -28.59
CA MET A 1 12.87 -57.71 -27.38
C MET A 1 13.49 -56.54 -26.65
N GLY A 2 12.69 -55.58 -26.19
CA GLY A 2 13.16 -54.40 -25.45
C GLY A 2 13.07 -53.10 -26.24
N ARG A 3 11.87 -52.56 -26.32
CA ARG A 3 11.50 -51.28 -26.95
C ARG A 3 11.33 -50.23 -25.83
N LEU A 4 11.48 -48.95 -26.20
CA LEU A 4 11.01 -47.72 -25.53
C LEU A 4 12.04 -46.95 -24.67
N SER A 5 12.83 -46.15 -25.40
CA SER A 5 13.44 -44.91 -24.90
C SER A 5 12.34 -43.86 -24.72
N GLY A 6 12.13 -43.43 -23.48
CA GLY A 6 11.14 -42.43 -23.09
C GLY A 6 11.60 -41.03 -23.46
N ARG A 7 11.09 -40.51 -24.58
CA ARG A 7 11.11 -39.10 -24.95
C ARG A 7 9.99 -38.40 -24.19
N LEU A 8 10.30 -37.60 -23.16
CA LEU A 8 9.32 -36.69 -22.57
C LEU A 8 9.34 -35.39 -23.37
N GLU A 9 8.51 -35.32 -24.40
CA GLU A 9 8.15 -34.07 -25.05
C GLU A 9 7.24 -33.28 -24.10
N ALA A 10 7.72 -32.14 -23.59
CA ALA A 10 6.86 -31.17 -22.93
C ALA A 10 6.08 -30.41 -24.02
N HIS A 11 4.96 -30.99 -24.44
CA HIS A 11 4.03 -30.34 -25.35
C HIS A 11 3.32 -29.19 -24.63
N SER A 12 3.46 -28.01 -25.25
CA SER A 12 2.73 -26.76 -25.04
C SER A 12 1.26 -26.95 -24.62
N CYS A 13 0.87 -26.35 -23.51
CA CYS A 13 -0.53 -26.05 -23.19
C CYS A 13 -0.68 -24.53 -23.09
N MET A 14 -0.81 -23.89 -24.26
CA MET A 14 -1.12 -22.47 -24.39
C MET A 14 -2.60 -22.36 -24.78
N THR A 15 -3.49 -22.45 -23.81
CA THR A 15 -4.92 -22.23 -24.02
C THR A 15 -5.19 -20.73 -24.02
N ARG A 16 -5.33 -20.15 -25.22
CA ARG A 16 -6.00 -18.87 -25.43
C ARG A 16 -7.47 -19.05 -25.04
N ILE A 17 -7.92 -18.35 -24.00
CA ILE A 17 -9.32 -17.97 -23.86
C ILE A 17 -9.41 -16.47 -24.09
N ALA A 18 -9.82 -16.11 -25.30
CA ALA A 18 -10.45 -14.83 -25.58
C ALA A 18 -11.90 -14.93 -25.11
N GLY A 19 -12.35 -14.02 -24.25
CA GLY A 19 -13.72 -14.04 -23.76
C GLY A 19 -14.01 -12.89 -22.80
N ALA A 20 -14.42 -11.75 -23.37
CA ALA A 20 -15.27 -10.71 -22.80
C ALA A 20 -14.95 -10.19 -21.38
N GLY A 21 -14.25 -9.05 -21.33
CA GLY A 21 -14.29 -8.20 -20.14
C GLY A 21 -15.71 -7.66 -19.89
N PRO A 22 -16.16 -7.54 -18.63
CA PRO A 22 -17.46 -6.95 -18.36
C PRO A 22 -17.36 -5.44 -18.64
N GLY A 23 -18.10 -5.02 -19.67
CA GLY A 23 -18.23 -3.63 -20.08
C GLY A 23 -18.66 -2.75 -18.91
N ARG A 24 -17.72 -1.95 -18.41
CA ARG A 24 -18.01 -0.71 -17.69
C ARG A 24 -18.28 0.34 -18.77
N PHE A 25 -19.52 0.41 -19.27
CA PHE A 25 -20.16 1.52 -20.01
C PHE A 25 -21.38 0.99 -20.78
N GLU A 26 -22.37 0.35 -20.14
CA GLU A 26 -23.62 -0.10 -20.83
C GLU A 26 -24.76 -0.34 -19.81
N ARG A 27 -24.98 0.58 -18.87
CA ARG A 27 -26.20 0.58 -18.03
C ARG A 27 -26.77 1.98 -17.77
N ILE A 28 -26.93 2.76 -18.83
CA ILE A 28 -27.82 3.94 -18.78
C ILE A 28 -28.93 3.88 -19.86
N LEU A 29 -28.92 2.89 -20.76
CA LEU A 29 -29.86 2.85 -21.89
C LEU A 29 -30.80 1.63 -21.93
N LEU A 30 -31.39 1.25 -20.79
CA LEU A 30 -32.45 0.21 -20.77
C LEU A 30 -33.79 0.67 -20.18
N VAL A 31 -34.02 1.98 -20.05
CA VAL A 31 -35.31 2.48 -19.51
C VAL A 31 -36.36 2.76 -20.60
N LEU A 32 -35.98 2.76 -21.89
CA LEU A 32 -36.88 3.26 -22.94
C LEU A 32 -37.90 2.29 -23.59
N PRO A 33 -37.82 0.95 -23.56
CA PRO A 33 -38.87 0.16 -24.22
C PRO A 33 -40.13 -0.11 -23.37
N LEU A 34 -40.14 0.13 -22.05
CA LEU A 34 -41.24 -0.31 -21.17
C LEU A 34 -42.40 0.69 -20.99
N LEU A 35 -42.37 1.83 -21.69
CA LEU A 35 -43.43 2.85 -21.62
C LEU A 35 -44.63 2.61 -22.54
N LYS A 36 -44.62 1.53 -23.35
CA LYS A 36 -45.77 1.12 -24.16
C LYS A 36 -46.61 0.10 -23.38
N MET A 37 -47.82 0.52 -23.01
CA MET A 37 -48.79 -0.15 -22.13
C MET A 37 -48.51 -0.05 -20.62
N GLY A 38 -48.93 1.07 -20.03
CA GLY A 38 -49.10 1.18 -18.58
C GLY A 38 -49.90 2.44 -18.25
N SER A 39 -50.89 2.31 -17.36
CA SER A 39 -51.69 3.43 -16.89
C SER A 39 -50.79 4.50 -16.23
N PRO A 40 -51.23 5.78 -16.12
CA PRO A 40 -50.42 6.85 -15.52
C PRO A 40 -49.88 6.48 -14.13
N MET A 41 -50.67 5.73 -13.37
CA MET A 41 -50.33 5.23 -12.03
C MET A 41 -49.17 4.23 -12.04
N GLN A 42 -49.12 3.36 -13.05
CA GLN A 42 -48.07 2.35 -13.19
C GLN A 42 -46.73 2.96 -13.60
N ARG A 43 -46.74 4.04 -14.39
CA ARG A 43 -45.54 4.80 -14.75
C ARG A 43 -44.97 5.53 -13.54
N ALA A 44 -45.83 6.17 -12.75
CA ALA A 44 -45.41 6.82 -11.51
C ALA A 44 -44.77 5.82 -10.54
N ALA A 45 -45.35 4.62 -10.41
CA ALA A 45 -44.81 3.55 -9.58
C ALA A 45 -43.44 3.04 -10.06
N LEU A 46 -43.23 2.92 -11.38
CA LEU A 46 -41.93 2.50 -11.93
C LEU A 46 -40.85 3.59 -11.79
N LEU A 47 -41.23 4.86 -11.94
CA LEU A 47 -40.33 5.99 -11.73
C LEU A 47 -39.93 6.14 -10.26
N SER A 48 -40.88 5.94 -9.33
CA SER A 48 -40.57 5.96 -7.90
C SER A 48 -39.72 4.75 -7.49
N LEU A 49 -40.01 3.54 -8.00
CA LEU A 49 -39.19 2.36 -7.69
C LEU A 49 -37.77 2.48 -8.24
N SER A 50 -37.60 3.02 -9.46
CA SER A 50 -36.27 3.27 -10.03
C SER A 50 -35.51 4.37 -9.28
N LEU A 51 -36.17 5.44 -8.85
CA LEU A 51 -35.57 6.48 -8.01
C LEU A 51 -35.13 5.93 -6.65
N ILE A 52 -35.94 5.07 -6.04
CA ILE A 52 -35.59 4.37 -4.78
C ILE A 52 -34.37 3.48 -5.00
N LEU A 53 -34.32 2.67 -6.06
CA LEU A 53 -33.16 1.84 -6.37
C LEU A 53 -31.88 2.65 -6.62
N LEU A 54 -31.99 3.80 -7.31
CA LEU A 54 -30.89 4.75 -7.49
C LEU A 54 -30.40 5.32 -6.15
N LEU A 55 -31.31 5.79 -5.29
CA LEU A 55 -30.98 6.28 -3.95
C LEU A 55 -30.37 5.19 -3.05
N TRP A 56 -30.77 3.93 -3.21
CA TRP A 56 -30.25 2.80 -2.44
C TRP A 56 -28.91 2.28 -2.98
N SER A 57 -28.61 2.54 -4.25
CA SER A 57 -27.30 2.25 -4.85
C SER A 57 -26.22 3.28 -4.47
N GLN A 58 -26.62 4.45 -4.00
CA GLN A 58 -25.72 5.42 -3.38
C GLN A 58 -25.39 4.89 -1.99
N ARG A 59 -24.39 4.00 -1.90
CA ARG A 59 -23.73 3.81 -0.60
C ARG A 59 -23.23 5.19 -0.19
N PRO A 60 -23.58 5.70 1.01
CA PRO A 60 -22.83 6.81 1.57
C PRO A 60 -21.36 6.38 1.48
N GLY A 61 -20.55 7.14 0.76
CA GLY A 61 -19.11 6.97 0.89
C GLY A 61 -18.83 7.15 2.37
N VAL A 62 -18.58 6.07 3.09
CA VAL A 62 -17.93 6.16 4.38
C VAL A 62 -16.68 6.95 4.05
N GLN A 63 -16.58 8.19 4.54
CA GLN A 63 -15.29 8.87 4.62
C GLN A 63 -14.42 7.91 5.41
N GLY A 64 -13.63 7.14 4.67
CA GLY A 64 -12.81 6.08 5.21
C GLY A 64 -11.53 6.73 5.68
N GLN A 65 -11.06 6.31 6.84
CA GLN A 65 -9.77 6.73 7.35
C GLN A 65 -8.71 6.48 6.26
N GLU A 66 -7.94 7.52 5.94
CA GLU A 66 -6.97 7.49 4.85
C GLU A 66 -5.69 8.25 5.21
N PHE A 67 -4.58 7.89 4.57
CA PHE A 67 -3.42 8.78 4.56
C PHE A 67 -3.52 9.75 3.38
N GLN A 68 -3.25 11.03 3.64
CA GLN A 68 -3.10 12.08 2.64
C GLN A 68 -1.66 12.59 2.65
N PHE A 69 -0.80 11.99 1.85
CA PHE A 69 0.58 12.44 1.65
C PHE A 69 0.61 13.41 0.46
N GLY A 70 0.33 14.70 0.70
CA GLY A 70 0.19 15.69 -0.37
C GLY A 70 -0.85 15.26 -1.40
N SER A 71 -0.44 15.05 -2.65
CA SER A 71 -1.34 14.60 -3.73
C SER A 71 -1.72 13.11 -3.67
N CYS A 72 -1.08 12.31 -2.81
CA CYS A 72 -1.28 10.87 -2.73
C CYS A 72 -2.28 10.50 -1.63
N ARG A 73 -3.38 9.84 -2.02
CA ARG A 73 -4.38 9.29 -1.09
C ARG A 73 -4.24 7.78 -0.95
N VAL A 74 -4.26 7.31 0.29
CA VAL A 74 -4.13 5.89 0.64
C VAL A 74 -5.28 5.50 1.55
N GLU A 75 -6.37 5.05 0.93
CA GLU A 75 -7.55 4.54 1.64
C GLU A 75 -7.38 3.06 2.06
N GLY A 76 -8.24 2.58 2.95
CA GLY A 76 -8.36 1.15 3.25
C GLY A 76 -7.18 0.55 4.02
N VAL A 77 -6.39 1.40 4.68
CA VAL A 77 -5.33 1.01 5.61
C VAL A 77 -5.67 1.57 6.99
N VAL A 78 -5.72 0.69 7.99
CA VAL A 78 -6.07 1.07 9.36
C VAL A 78 -4.78 1.35 10.14
N LEU A 79 -4.51 2.61 10.49
CA LEU A 79 -3.28 3.00 11.20
C LEU A 79 -3.12 2.25 12.53
N GLN A 80 -4.23 1.93 13.22
CA GLN A 80 -4.18 1.17 14.46
C GLN A 80 -3.71 -0.27 14.28
N GLU A 81 -3.98 -0.90 13.12
CA GLU A 81 -3.47 -2.25 12.83
C GLU A 81 -1.95 -2.24 12.63
N LEU A 82 -1.42 -1.20 11.97
CA LEU A 82 0.03 -0.99 11.84
C LEU A 82 0.69 -0.84 13.22
N TRP A 83 0.13 0.01 14.09
CA TRP A 83 0.63 0.20 15.45
C TRP A 83 0.50 -1.05 16.31
N ALA A 84 -0.59 -1.79 16.21
CA ALA A 84 -0.77 -3.05 16.93
C ALA A 84 0.27 -4.10 16.49
N ALA A 85 0.50 -4.24 15.18
CA ALA A 85 1.49 -5.16 14.65
C ALA A 85 2.92 -4.77 15.07
N PHE A 86 3.27 -3.48 15.04
CA PHE A 86 4.60 -3.06 15.50
C PHE A 86 4.79 -3.22 17.01
N ARG A 87 3.81 -2.82 17.84
CA ARG A 87 3.89 -2.98 19.29
C ARG A 87 4.12 -4.43 19.71
N ALA A 88 3.53 -5.40 18.99
CA ALA A 88 3.70 -6.82 19.27
C ALA A 88 5.13 -7.34 19.05
N VAL A 89 5.99 -6.60 18.35
CA VAL A 89 7.37 -7.02 18.05
C VAL A 89 8.43 -6.03 18.55
N LYS A 90 8.01 -4.83 18.97
CA LYS A 90 8.89 -3.71 19.32
C LYS A 90 9.96 -4.11 20.31
N ASP A 91 9.57 -4.65 21.46
CA ASP A 91 10.53 -4.98 22.53
C ASP A 91 11.50 -6.08 22.09
N VAL A 92 11.04 -7.05 21.32
CA VAL A 92 11.87 -8.14 20.79
C VAL A 92 12.92 -7.59 19.81
N VAL A 93 12.52 -6.70 18.90
CA VAL A 93 13.42 -6.15 17.88
C VAL A 93 14.37 -5.11 18.48
N GLN A 94 13.87 -4.19 19.30
CA GLN A 94 14.68 -3.12 19.89
C GLN A 94 15.68 -3.65 20.93
N ALA A 95 15.38 -4.77 21.60
CA ALA A 95 16.35 -5.45 22.47
C ALA A 95 17.57 -6.01 21.72
N GLN A 96 17.47 -6.23 20.40
CA GLN A 96 18.58 -6.69 19.56
C GLN A 96 19.39 -5.52 18.97
N ASP A 97 18.92 -4.28 19.12
CA ASP A 97 19.62 -3.10 18.64
C ASP A 97 20.65 -2.60 19.67
N ASN A 98 21.89 -3.08 19.51
CA ASN A 98 22.99 -2.71 20.39
C ASN A 98 23.60 -1.32 20.09
N ILE A 99 23.12 -0.60 19.07
CA ILE A 99 23.73 0.66 18.61
C ILE A 99 22.85 1.85 19.02
N THR A 100 22.88 2.24 20.29
CA THR A 100 21.99 3.30 20.81
C THR A 100 22.37 4.72 20.36
N GLY A 101 23.62 4.95 19.97
CA GLY A 101 24.14 6.26 19.56
C GLY A 101 23.82 6.68 18.12
N VAL A 102 23.23 5.78 17.31
CA VAL A 102 22.88 6.05 15.91
C VAL A 102 21.38 5.90 15.70
N ARG A 103 20.80 6.90 15.05
CA ARG A 103 19.42 6.91 14.57
C ARG A 103 19.40 7.03 13.04
N LEU A 104 18.61 6.21 12.36
CA LEU A 104 18.49 6.23 10.89
C LEU A 104 17.47 7.26 10.43
N LEU A 105 16.27 7.23 11.03
CA LEU A 105 15.18 8.16 10.78
C LEU A 105 15.34 9.42 11.64
N ARG A 106 16.39 10.19 11.33
CA ARG A 106 16.77 11.42 12.03
C ARG A 106 15.81 12.58 11.73
N LYS A 107 15.95 13.67 12.49
CA LYS A 107 15.17 14.90 12.29
C LYS A 107 15.37 15.47 10.88
N GLU A 108 16.59 15.44 10.36
CA GLU A 108 16.92 15.96 9.03
C GLU A 108 16.16 15.21 7.91
N VAL A 109 15.83 13.93 8.15
CA VAL A 109 15.05 13.11 7.21
C VAL A 109 13.57 13.50 7.26
N LEU A 110 12.99 13.62 8.47
CA LEU A 110 11.53 13.62 8.69
C LEU A 110 10.92 14.97 9.12
N GLN A 111 11.73 15.91 9.59
CA GLN A 111 11.28 17.21 10.09
C GLN A 111 11.07 18.18 8.93
N ASN A 112 10.00 18.99 9.04
CA ASN A 112 9.64 20.03 8.07
C ASN A 112 9.59 19.50 6.64
N VAL A 113 9.13 18.26 6.47
CA VAL A 113 8.79 17.71 5.14
C VAL A 113 7.46 18.36 4.75
N SER A 114 7.44 19.04 3.62
CA SER A 114 6.23 19.65 3.08
C SER A 114 5.24 18.58 2.60
N ASP A 115 3.96 18.94 2.49
CA ASP A 115 2.93 18.05 1.97
C ASP A 115 3.29 17.55 0.56
N ALA A 116 3.83 18.42 -0.30
CA ALA A 116 4.24 18.07 -1.66
C ALA A 116 5.39 17.05 -1.68
N GLU A 117 6.35 17.15 -0.76
CA GLU A 117 7.46 16.20 -0.63
C GLU A 117 7.03 14.86 -0.02
N SER A 118 6.00 14.87 0.83
CA SER A 118 5.63 13.73 1.68
C SER A 118 5.37 12.45 0.88
N CYS A 119 4.67 12.52 -0.26
CA CYS A 119 4.40 11.34 -1.09
C CYS A 119 5.68 10.71 -1.65
N TYR A 120 6.63 11.52 -2.13
CA TYR A 120 7.88 11.00 -2.66
C TYR A 120 8.73 10.37 -1.57
N LEU A 121 8.82 11.03 -0.41
CA LEU A 121 9.65 10.55 0.68
C LEU A 121 9.10 9.24 1.27
N ILE A 122 7.80 9.17 1.54
CA ILE A 122 7.21 7.94 2.08
C ILE A 122 7.27 6.80 1.07
N GLN A 123 7.09 7.08 -0.23
CA GLN A 123 7.25 6.06 -1.27
C GLN A 123 8.68 5.50 -1.29
N ALA A 124 9.71 6.35 -1.18
CA ALA A 124 11.10 5.92 -1.15
C ALA A 124 11.43 5.11 0.12
N LEU A 125 10.95 5.56 1.28
CA LEU A 125 11.13 4.86 2.55
C LEU A 125 10.44 3.49 2.52
N LEU A 126 9.16 3.40 2.20
CA LEU A 126 8.44 2.12 2.21
C LEU A 126 8.99 1.13 1.19
N LYS A 127 9.38 1.58 -0.01
CA LYS A 127 10.09 0.72 -0.98
C LYS A 127 11.40 0.18 -0.39
N PHE A 128 12.21 1.02 0.24
CA PHE A 128 13.43 0.57 0.90
C PHE A 128 13.15 -0.46 2.01
N TYR A 129 12.14 -0.22 2.84
CA TYR A 129 11.74 -1.17 3.88
C TYR A 129 11.33 -2.51 3.28
N LEU A 130 10.52 -2.53 2.22
CA LEU A 130 10.09 -3.77 1.57
C LEU A 130 11.25 -4.51 0.88
N ASP A 131 12.00 -3.80 0.05
CA ASP A 131 13.03 -4.39 -0.81
C ASP A 131 14.31 -4.76 -0.05
N THR A 132 14.56 -4.10 1.09
CA THR A 132 15.78 -4.28 1.88
C THR A 132 15.48 -4.81 3.28
N VAL A 133 14.66 -4.12 4.08
CA VAL A 133 14.50 -4.48 5.50
C VAL A 133 13.70 -5.76 5.66
N PHE A 134 12.45 -5.80 5.21
CA PHE A 134 11.57 -6.97 5.31
C PHE A 134 12.12 -8.15 4.52
N LYS A 135 12.66 -7.93 3.32
CA LYS A 135 13.26 -9.01 2.53
C LYS A 135 14.40 -9.73 3.28
N ASN A 136 15.29 -8.99 3.93
CA ASN A 136 16.49 -9.57 4.55
C ASN A 136 16.34 -9.89 6.04
N TYR A 137 15.32 -9.36 6.73
CA TYR A 137 15.06 -9.65 8.15
C TYR A 137 14.12 -10.85 8.37
N HIS A 138 13.54 -11.43 7.31
CA HIS A 138 12.58 -12.54 7.43
C HIS A 138 13.13 -13.76 8.21
N GLY A 139 14.41 -14.11 8.03
CA GLY A 139 15.06 -15.20 8.77
C GLY A 139 15.08 -14.94 10.28
N LYS A 140 15.53 -13.75 10.71
CA LYS A 140 15.51 -13.33 12.11
C LYS A 140 14.10 -13.23 12.68
N ALA A 141 13.13 -12.78 11.87
CA ALA A 141 11.73 -12.75 12.28
C ALA A 141 11.18 -14.15 12.60
N ALA A 142 11.63 -15.18 11.86
CA ALA A 142 11.30 -16.59 12.14
C ALA A 142 11.97 -17.07 13.42
N GLU A 143 13.26 -16.80 13.58
CA GLU A 143 14.06 -17.15 14.78
C GLU A 143 13.43 -16.57 16.06
N PHE A 144 13.08 -15.29 16.03
CA PHE A 144 12.44 -14.61 17.17
C PHE A 144 10.94 -14.85 17.29
N ARG A 145 10.35 -15.70 16.44
CA ARG A 145 8.92 -16.08 16.45
C ARG A 145 7.96 -14.88 16.31
N ILE A 146 8.37 -13.86 15.56
CA ILE A 146 7.59 -12.63 15.31
C ILE A 146 7.00 -12.57 13.88
N LEU A 147 7.06 -13.66 13.11
CA LEU A 147 6.63 -13.71 11.71
C LEU A 147 5.20 -13.20 11.46
N LYS A 148 4.26 -13.46 12.38
CA LYS A 148 2.86 -13.04 12.20
C LYS A 148 2.76 -11.52 12.08
N SER A 149 3.22 -10.82 13.10
CA SER A 149 3.20 -9.35 13.15
C SER A 149 4.13 -8.72 12.11
N PHE A 150 5.28 -9.35 11.88
CA PHE A 150 6.20 -8.97 10.79
C PHE A 150 5.51 -9.00 9.42
N SER A 151 4.78 -10.07 9.11
CA SER A 151 4.03 -10.21 7.85
C SER A 151 2.87 -9.21 7.79
N THR A 152 2.17 -8.97 8.89
CA THR A 152 1.13 -7.94 8.96
C THR A 152 1.68 -6.55 8.62
N LEU A 153 2.86 -6.18 9.15
CA LEU A 153 3.51 -4.91 8.81
C LEU A 153 3.90 -4.85 7.33
N ALA A 154 4.58 -5.89 6.83
CA ALA A 154 5.02 -5.93 5.44
C ALA A 154 3.84 -5.82 4.46
N ASN A 155 2.75 -6.54 4.71
CA ASN A 155 1.56 -6.51 3.86
C ASN A 155 0.85 -5.15 3.90
N ASN A 156 0.78 -4.50 5.05
CA ASN A 156 0.26 -3.14 5.13
C ASN A 156 1.17 -2.14 4.40
N PHE A 157 2.49 -2.29 4.49
CA PHE A 157 3.45 -1.46 3.74
C PHE A 157 3.30 -1.67 2.24
N ILE A 158 3.07 -2.91 1.77
CA ILE A 158 2.74 -3.21 0.37
C ILE A 158 1.44 -2.50 -0.04
N ALA A 159 0.39 -2.61 0.78
CA ALA A 159 -0.91 -1.99 0.51
C ALA A 159 -0.78 -0.47 0.36
N ILE A 160 -0.06 0.19 1.27
CA ILE A 160 0.23 1.63 1.20
C ILE A 160 1.03 1.95 -0.08
N THR A 161 2.16 1.26 -0.28
CA THR A 161 3.08 1.52 -1.39
C THR A 161 2.40 1.38 -2.76
N SER A 162 1.45 0.46 -2.90
CA SER A 162 0.69 0.24 -4.13
C SER A 162 -0.18 1.45 -4.57
N ARG A 163 -0.53 2.31 -3.61
CA ARG A 163 -1.38 3.50 -3.81
C ARG A 163 -0.58 4.80 -3.90
N LEU A 164 0.69 4.80 -3.49
CA LEU A 164 1.57 5.95 -3.61
C LEU A 164 1.97 6.16 -5.07
N ARG A 165 1.33 7.13 -5.73
CA ARG A 165 1.64 7.56 -7.10
C ARG A 165 1.92 9.07 -7.10
N PRO A 166 3.18 9.49 -6.88
CA PRO A 166 3.56 10.89 -7.02
C PRO A 166 3.30 11.37 -8.45
N SER A 167 2.93 12.63 -8.64
CA SER A 167 2.82 13.21 -9.99
C SER A 167 4.21 13.32 -10.64
N GLN A 168 4.25 13.36 -11.97
CA GLN A 168 5.49 13.39 -12.77
C GLN A 168 5.66 14.72 -13.52
N GLU A 169 4.92 15.76 -13.12
CA GLU A 169 4.97 17.07 -13.77
C GLU A 169 6.33 17.77 -13.57
N ASN A 170 6.73 18.61 -14.53
CA ASN A 170 8.05 19.26 -14.53
C ASN A 170 8.28 20.18 -13.31
N GLU A 171 7.22 20.81 -12.79
CA GLU A 171 7.27 21.63 -11.56
C GLU A 171 7.57 20.79 -10.31
N MET A 172 7.38 19.47 -10.40
CA MET A 172 7.63 18.51 -9.32
C MET A 172 9.08 18.01 -9.26
N PHE A 173 9.94 18.42 -10.22
CA PHE A 173 11.34 17.99 -10.23
C PHE A 173 12.08 18.40 -8.94
N SER A 174 11.97 19.68 -8.54
CA SER A 174 12.62 20.20 -7.33
C SER A 174 12.12 19.52 -6.04
N ILE A 175 10.81 19.25 -5.97
CA ILE A 175 10.17 18.53 -4.86
C ILE A 175 10.71 17.09 -4.78
N SER A 176 10.74 16.39 -5.91
CA SER A 176 11.25 15.03 -5.99
C SER A 176 12.72 14.94 -5.61
N GLU A 177 13.52 15.95 -6.00
CA GLU A 177 14.94 16.02 -5.67
C GLU A 177 15.16 16.28 -4.17
N SER A 178 14.38 17.19 -3.58
CA SER A 178 14.45 17.46 -2.14
C SER A 178 14.08 16.22 -1.31
N ALA A 179 12.98 15.55 -1.65
CA ALA A 179 12.59 14.28 -1.01
C ALA A 179 13.67 13.20 -1.19
N ARG A 180 14.26 13.10 -2.38
CA ARG A 180 15.37 12.18 -2.66
C ARG A 180 16.59 12.48 -1.79
N ARG A 181 16.98 13.76 -1.63
CA ARG A 181 18.12 14.16 -0.78
C ARG A 181 17.90 13.73 0.66
N ARG A 182 16.69 13.90 1.21
CA ARG A 182 16.32 13.42 2.55
C ARG A 182 16.41 11.90 2.67
N PHE A 183 15.87 11.16 1.69
CA PHE A 183 16.00 9.71 1.65
C PHE A 183 17.47 9.25 1.61
N LEU A 184 18.33 9.95 0.86
CA LEU A 184 19.75 9.63 0.79
C LEU A 184 20.49 9.84 2.12
N LEU A 185 20.03 10.74 2.99
CA LEU A 185 20.57 10.87 4.35
C LEU A 185 20.28 9.60 5.15
N PHE A 186 19.02 9.14 5.17
CA PHE A 186 18.64 7.87 5.79
C PHE A 186 19.44 6.69 5.21
N GLN A 187 19.55 6.60 3.89
CA GLN A 187 20.27 5.50 3.23
C GLN A 187 21.77 5.51 3.54
N ARG A 188 22.38 6.70 3.65
CA ARG A 188 23.80 6.84 4.01
C ARG A 188 24.05 6.35 5.42
N GLU A 189 23.19 6.71 6.37
CA GLU A 189 23.30 6.24 7.75
C GLU A 189 23.11 4.73 7.85
N PHE A 190 22.13 4.17 7.13
CA PHE A 190 21.94 2.73 7.07
C PHE A 190 23.19 1.98 6.58
N LYS A 191 23.83 2.50 5.52
CA LYS A 191 25.02 1.89 4.90
C LYS A 191 26.30 1.99 5.74
N GLN A 192 26.33 2.84 6.77
CA GLN A 192 27.48 2.95 7.67
C GLN A 192 27.50 1.86 8.74
N LEU A 193 26.38 1.19 8.97
CA LEU A 193 26.26 0.11 9.94
C LEU A 193 26.58 -1.24 9.30
N ASP A 194 27.00 -2.20 10.13
CA ASP A 194 27.03 -3.60 9.72
C ASP A 194 25.64 -4.04 9.22
N VAL A 195 25.59 -4.92 8.22
CA VAL A 195 24.35 -5.30 7.53
C VAL A 195 23.28 -5.78 8.51
N GLU A 196 23.63 -6.65 9.46
CA GLU A 196 22.64 -7.17 10.40
C GLU A 196 22.17 -6.12 11.40
N ALA A 197 23.09 -5.29 11.88
CA ALA A 197 22.77 -4.18 12.77
C ALA A 197 21.90 -3.13 12.08
N ALA A 198 22.18 -2.84 10.80
CA ALA A 198 21.40 -1.91 9.97
C ALA A 198 19.95 -2.39 9.80
N LEU A 199 19.75 -3.67 9.50
CA LEU A 199 18.43 -4.27 9.36
C LEU A 199 17.65 -4.24 10.68
N THR A 200 18.31 -4.64 11.78
CA THR A 200 17.71 -4.65 13.12
C THR A 200 17.31 -3.24 13.55
N LYS A 201 18.21 -2.27 13.38
CA LYS A 201 17.94 -0.86 13.68
C LYS A 201 16.81 -0.29 12.83
N ALA A 202 16.86 -0.48 11.51
CA ALA A 202 15.81 0.02 10.63
C ALA A 202 14.45 -0.56 11.01
N PHE A 203 14.38 -1.87 11.28
CA PHE A 203 13.11 -2.46 11.71
C PHE A 203 12.68 -1.98 13.10
N GLY A 204 13.62 -1.78 14.02
CA GLY A 204 13.38 -1.23 15.36
C GLY A 204 12.90 0.23 15.36
N GLU A 205 13.20 1.01 14.32
CA GLU A 205 12.77 2.40 14.18
C GLU A 205 11.43 2.57 13.42
N VAL A 206 10.67 1.48 13.20
CA VAL A 206 9.36 1.57 12.55
C VAL A 206 8.37 2.41 13.35
N ASP A 207 8.45 2.49 14.69
CA ASP A 207 7.64 3.43 15.48
C ASP A 207 7.89 4.90 15.08
N ILE A 208 9.13 5.27 14.80
CA ILE A 208 9.47 6.61 14.32
C ILE A 208 8.81 6.87 12.96
N LEU A 209 8.84 5.89 12.06
CA LEU A 209 8.19 5.98 10.75
C LEU A 209 6.68 6.11 10.90
N LEU A 210 6.05 5.27 11.71
CA LEU A 210 4.60 5.30 11.96
C LEU A 210 4.15 6.62 12.61
N THR A 211 4.91 7.12 13.58
CA THR A 211 4.67 8.43 14.21
C THR A 211 4.73 9.57 13.19
N TRP A 212 5.62 9.48 12.21
CA TRP A 212 5.70 10.46 11.13
C TRP A 212 4.52 10.32 10.15
N MET A 213 4.15 9.09 9.77
CA MET A 213 3.01 8.82 8.90
C MET A 213 1.67 9.27 9.49
N GLU A 214 1.50 9.14 10.80
CA GLU A 214 0.29 9.54 11.53
C GLU A 214 -0.08 11.02 11.32
N LYS A 215 0.91 11.89 11.10
CA LYS A 215 0.68 13.31 10.77
C LYS A 215 -0.14 13.52 9.50
N PHE A 216 -0.16 12.52 8.62
CA PHE A 216 -0.86 12.53 7.34
C PHE A 216 -2.12 11.69 7.37
N TYR A 217 -2.51 11.12 8.53
CA TYR A 217 -3.70 10.28 8.64
C TYR A 217 -4.93 11.15 8.94
N GLN A 218 -5.94 11.06 8.08
CA GLN A 218 -7.20 11.78 8.20
C GLN A 218 -8.29 10.82 8.70
N PRO A 219 -9.10 11.23 9.69
CA PRO A 219 -10.22 10.44 10.20
C PRO A 219 -11.37 10.30 9.20
#